data_AF-A0A537KGK9-F1
#
_entry.id   AF-A0A537KGK9-F1
#
_cell.length_a   1.000
_cell.length_b   1.000
_cell.length_c   1.000
_cell.angle_alpha   90.00
_cell.angle_beta   90.00
_cell.angle_gamma   90.00
#
_symmetry.space_group_name_H-M   'P 1'
#
loop_
_entity.id
_entity.type
_entity.pdbx_description
1 polymer ?
#
loop_
_entity_poly.entity_id
_entity_poly.type
_entity_poly.pdbx_seq_one_letter_code
_entity_poly.pdbx_strand_id
1 'polypeptide(L)'
;IVSILPLTVYLWRPAGLLTRSLLAACAAFLMMTLGNTGSRGGFLGLLAVAAYLLLGFRGISRAKRVSAAALLAILLVVLASDRYFARMQTMLHPSTDYNWSGRSEDGRLEVWTRGIGYMLDHPVFGVGAGAFTTADGALATQFAVRRQHGGRFKSSAPHNSLLQIGAEIGVLGLILF
;
A
#
# COMPACT_ATOMS: atom_id res chain seq x y z
N ILE A 1 3.94 -10.10 2.00
CA ILE A 1 3.99 -10.63 0.60
C ILE A 1 5.42 -10.86 0.17
N VAL A 2 6.22 -9.82 -0.06
CA VAL A 2 7.62 -9.93 -0.51
C VAL A 2 8.57 -10.57 0.53
N SER A 3 8.20 -10.54 1.81
CA SER A 3 8.94 -11.18 2.91
C SER A 3 9.05 -12.70 2.83
N ILE A 4 8.25 -13.37 1.99
CA ILE A 4 8.30 -14.84 1.82
C ILE A 4 9.43 -15.25 0.85
N LEU A 5 9.93 -14.33 0.02
CA LEU A 5 10.92 -14.63 -1.01
C LEU A 5 12.23 -15.27 -0.47
N PRO A 6 12.80 -14.87 0.68
CA PRO A 6 13.96 -15.56 1.25
C PRO A 6 13.67 -17.02 1.61
N LEU A 7 12.47 -17.32 2.09
CA LEU A 7 12.04 -18.67 2.37
C LEU A 7 11.89 -19.49 1.08
N THR A 8 11.36 -18.90 0.01
CA THR A 8 11.29 -19.54 -1.32
C THR A 8 12.68 -19.95 -1.81
N VAL A 9 13.69 -19.07 -1.70
CA VAL A 9 15.07 -19.37 -2.10
C VAL A 9 15.69 -20.45 -1.21
N TYR A 10 15.37 -20.46 0.09
CA TYR A 10 15.83 -21.48 1.03
C TYR A 10 15.24 -22.87 0.73
N LEU A 11 13.93 -22.96 0.57
CA LEU A 11 13.19 -24.21 0.31
C LEU A 11 13.50 -24.79 -1.08
N TRP A 12 13.97 -23.98 -2.03
CA TRP A 12 14.38 -24.44 -3.36
C TRP A 12 15.47 -25.52 -3.33
N ARG A 13 16.30 -25.55 -2.27
CA ARG A 13 17.44 -26.46 -2.14
C ARG A 13 17.06 -27.95 -2.05
N PRO A 14 16.25 -28.38 -1.05
CA PRO A 14 15.79 -29.76 -0.95
C PRO A 14 14.62 -30.08 -1.89
N ALA A 15 14.02 -29.07 -2.53
CA ALA A 15 12.81 -29.25 -3.32
C ALA A 15 13.00 -30.17 -4.54
N GLY A 16 12.07 -31.12 -4.70
CA GLY A 16 11.88 -31.88 -5.94
C GLY A 16 11.25 -31.02 -7.05
N LEU A 17 11.14 -31.56 -8.26
CA LEU A 17 10.66 -30.82 -9.44
C LEU A 17 9.28 -30.19 -9.25
N LEU A 18 8.32 -30.92 -8.68
CA LEU A 18 6.98 -30.40 -8.41
C LEU A 18 7.01 -29.19 -7.47
N THR A 19 7.73 -29.29 -6.34
CA THR A 19 7.84 -28.21 -5.37
C THR A 19 8.54 -27.00 -5.96
N ARG A 20 9.57 -27.19 -6.80
CA ARG A 20 10.24 -26.08 -7.50
C ARG A 20 9.28 -25.37 -8.45
N SER A 21 8.49 -26.10 -9.23
CA SER A 21 7.47 -25.51 -10.10
C SER A 21 6.45 -24.70 -9.32
N LEU A 22 5.97 -25.21 -8.17
CA LEU A 22 5.06 -24.49 -7.29
C LEU A 22 5.70 -23.22 -6.71
N LEU A 23 6.93 -23.29 -6.21
CA LEU A 23 7.66 -22.13 -5.69
C LEU A 23 7.88 -21.05 -6.77
N ALA A 24 8.18 -21.45 -8.00
CA ALA A 24 8.32 -20.55 -9.14
C ALA A 24 6.98 -19.91 -9.52
N ALA A 25 5.90 -20.68 -9.58
CA ALA A 25 4.56 -20.18 -9.83
C ALA A 25 4.11 -19.18 -8.76
N CYS A 26 4.38 -19.47 -7.49
CA CYS A 26 4.13 -18.54 -6.39
C CYS A 26 4.93 -17.25 -6.56
N ALA A 27 6.24 -17.33 -6.86
CA ALA A 27 7.06 -16.14 -7.08
C ALA A 27 6.52 -15.28 -8.25
N ALA A 28 6.15 -15.92 -9.37
CA ALA A 28 5.55 -15.22 -10.51
C ALA A 28 4.22 -14.55 -10.15
N PHE A 29 3.35 -15.25 -9.45
CA PHE A 29 2.08 -14.69 -8.97
C PHE A 29 2.30 -13.49 -8.02
N LEU A 30 3.29 -13.57 -7.12
CA LEU A 30 3.64 -12.46 -6.24
C LEU A 30 4.16 -11.24 -7.02
N MET A 31 4.97 -11.45 -8.06
CA MET A 31 5.45 -10.36 -8.90
C MET A 31 4.33 -9.74 -9.74
N MET A 32 3.42 -10.57 -10.27
CA MET A 32 2.24 -10.11 -10.99
C MET A 32 1.32 -9.27 -10.09
N THR A 33 1.05 -9.72 -8.86
CA THR A 33 0.25 -8.96 -7.89
C THR A 33 0.93 -7.64 -7.51
N LEU A 34 2.26 -7.62 -7.36
CA LEU A 34 2.99 -6.38 -7.10
C LEU A 34 2.84 -5.38 -8.26
N GLY A 35 3.04 -5.84 -9.50
CA GLY A 35 2.87 -5.04 -10.71
C GLY A 35 1.46 -4.49 -10.89
N ASN A 36 0.43 -5.29 -10.60
CA ASN A 36 -0.97 -4.90 -10.77
C ASN A 36 -1.50 -4.00 -9.63
N THR A 37 -1.01 -4.18 -8.40
CA THR A 37 -1.47 -3.36 -7.25
C THR A 37 -0.87 -1.95 -7.24
N GLY A 38 0.30 -1.76 -7.85
CA GLY A 38 1.01 -0.47 -7.82
C GLY A 38 1.42 -0.04 -6.40
N SER A 39 1.67 -1.00 -5.51
CA SER A 39 2.00 -0.72 -4.11
C SER A 39 3.43 -0.21 -3.94
N ARG A 40 3.59 1.09 -3.64
CA ARG A 40 4.88 1.71 -3.31
C ARG A 40 5.56 1.04 -2.11
N GLY A 41 4.79 0.71 -1.07
CA GLY A 41 5.30 -0.05 0.08
C GLY A 41 5.73 -1.48 -0.28
N GLY A 42 5.03 -2.13 -1.20
CA GLY A 42 5.42 -3.43 -1.74
C GLY A 42 6.74 -3.38 -2.50
N PHE A 43 6.95 -2.33 -3.31
CA PHE A 43 8.21 -2.09 -4.03
C PHE A 43 9.38 -1.85 -3.07
N LEU A 44 9.21 -0.95 -2.08
CA LEU A 44 10.23 -0.73 -1.05
C LEU A 44 10.53 -2.00 -0.25
N GLY A 45 9.51 -2.80 0.06
CA GLY A 45 9.68 -4.11 0.68
C GLY A 45 10.47 -5.09 -0.19
N LEU A 46 10.25 -5.10 -1.52
CA LEU A 46 11.04 -5.90 -2.45
C LEU A 46 12.52 -5.48 -2.44
N LEU A 47 12.80 -4.17 -2.45
CA LEU A 47 14.16 -3.64 -2.36
C LEU A 47 14.84 -4.06 -1.05
N ALA A 48 14.13 -3.95 0.08
CA ALA A 48 14.64 -4.37 1.38
C ALA A 48 14.93 -5.89 1.42
N VAL A 49 14.04 -6.70 0.84
CA VAL A 49 14.22 -8.16 0.74
C VAL A 49 15.39 -8.52 -0.20
N ALA A 50 15.53 -7.83 -1.33
CA ALA A 50 16.67 -8.03 -2.22
C ALA A 50 17.98 -7.66 -1.51
N ALA A 51 18.03 -6.54 -0.80
CA ALA A 51 19.18 -6.16 0.02
C ALA A 51 19.49 -7.19 1.10
N TYR A 52 18.47 -7.68 1.81
CA TYR A 52 18.64 -8.74 2.81
C TYR A 52 19.17 -10.04 2.20
N LEU A 53 18.64 -10.47 1.05
CA LEU A 53 19.13 -11.63 0.32
C LEU A 53 20.61 -11.47 -0.05
N LEU A 54 21.01 -10.31 -0.56
CA LEU A 54 22.39 -10.09 -1.02
C LEU A 54 23.38 -9.92 0.14
N LEU A 55 22.99 -9.23 1.21
CA LEU A 55 23.91 -8.81 2.28
C LEU A 55 23.80 -9.68 3.54
N GLY A 56 22.57 -10.02 3.95
CA GLY A 56 22.29 -10.69 5.23
C GLY A 56 22.17 -12.20 5.14
N PHE A 57 21.64 -12.73 4.04
CA PHE A 57 21.28 -14.15 3.96
C PHE A 57 22.48 -15.06 3.63
N ARG A 58 23.32 -15.36 4.63
CA ARG A 58 24.57 -16.12 4.45
C ARG A 58 24.41 -17.63 4.29
N GLY A 59 23.22 -18.17 4.57
CA GLY A 59 22.94 -19.60 4.41
C GLY A 59 23.07 -20.10 2.96
N ILE A 60 23.11 -19.20 1.97
CA ILE A 60 23.15 -19.51 0.53
C ILE A 60 24.36 -18.92 -0.20
N SER A 61 24.90 -19.65 -1.19
CA SER A 61 26.00 -19.16 -2.02
C SER A 61 25.64 -17.84 -2.68
N ARG A 62 26.62 -16.93 -2.80
CA ARG A 62 26.42 -15.60 -3.40
C ARG A 62 25.79 -15.68 -4.79
N ALA A 63 26.25 -16.61 -5.63
CA ALA A 63 25.74 -16.80 -6.98
C ALA A 63 24.22 -17.04 -7.00
N LYS A 64 23.71 -17.97 -6.18
CA LYS A 64 22.27 -18.27 -6.11
C LYS A 64 21.44 -17.08 -5.61
N ARG A 65 21.98 -16.29 -4.68
CA ARG A 65 21.31 -15.10 -4.13
C ARG A 65 21.23 -13.98 -5.17
N VAL A 66 22.32 -13.75 -5.91
CA VAL A 66 22.35 -12.81 -7.03
C VAL A 66 21.41 -13.25 -8.14
N SER A 67 21.43 -14.53 -8.54
CA SER A 67 20.51 -15.06 -9.55
C SER A 67 19.04 -14.93 -9.14
N ALA A 68 18.71 -15.19 -7.87
CA ALA A 68 17.34 -15.01 -7.38
C ALA A 68 16.90 -13.54 -7.40
N ALA A 69 17.75 -12.61 -6.94
CA ALA A 69 17.45 -11.19 -6.97
C ALA A 69 17.29 -10.67 -8.42
N ALA A 70 18.18 -11.09 -9.32
CA ALA A 70 18.11 -10.74 -10.74
C ALA A 70 16.84 -11.29 -11.39
N LEU A 71 16.47 -12.55 -11.11
CA LEU A 71 15.24 -13.15 -11.61
C LEU A 71 14.00 -12.37 -11.15
N LEU A 72 13.93 -11.99 -9.87
CA LEU A 72 12.82 -11.19 -9.34
C LEU A 72 12.74 -9.80 -10.01
N ALA A 73 13.90 -9.16 -10.25
CA ALA A 73 13.93 -7.87 -10.95
C ALA A 73 13.43 -8.00 -12.39
N ILE A 74 13.90 -9.01 -13.13
CA ILE A 74 13.44 -9.29 -14.50
C ILE A 74 11.93 -9.57 -14.50
N LEU A 75 11.46 -10.39 -13.56
CA LEU A 75 10.05 -10.74 -13.46
C LEU A 75 9.17 -9.52 -13.14
N LEU A 76 9.66 -8.58 -12.32
CA LEU A 76 8.99 -7.30 -12.11
C LEU A 76 8.89 -6.51 -13.41
N VAL A 77 9.99 -6.37 -14.14
CA VAL A 77 10.04 -5.58 -15.39
C VAL A 77 9.13 -6.17 -16.46
N VAL A 78 9.11 -7.49 -16.60
CA VAL A 78 8.31 -8.18 -17.62
C VAL A 78 6.81 -8.18 -17.27
N LEU A 79 6.45 -8.30 -15.98
CA LEU A 79 5.05 -8.44 -15.56
C LEU A 79 4.39 -7.13 -15.13
N ALA A 80 5.15 -6.10 -14.77
CA ALA A 80 4.61 -4.81 -14.39
C ALA A 80 4.30 -3.94 -15.62
N SER A 81 3.28 -3.09 -15.51
CA SER A 81 2.89 -2.16 -16.57
C SER A 81 3.66 -0.84 -16.48
N ASP A 82 3.67 -0.04 -17.55
CA ASP A 82 4.22 1.33 -17.52
C ASP A 82 3.56 2.19 -16.44
N ARG A 83 2.25 1.98 -16.20
CA ARG A 83 1.51 2.65 -15.12
C ARG A 83 2.09 2.34 -13.74
N TYR A 84 2.58 1.11 -13.52
CA TYR A 84 3.24 0.75 -12.27
C TYR A 84 4.51 1.58 -12.07
N PHE A 85 5.37 1.66 -13.09
CA PHE A 85 6.62 2.40 -13.00
C PHE A 85 6.40 3.92 -12.87
N ALA A 86 5.44 4.48 -13.62
CA ALA A 86 5.03 5.87 -13.44
C ALA A 86 4.55 6.16 -12.01
N ARG A 87 3.81 5.23 -11.40
CA ARG A 87 3.38 5.34 -10.00
C ARG A 87 4.54 5.21 -9.01
N MET A 88 5.60 4.47 -9.32
CA MET A 88 6.80 4.42 -8.46
C MET A 88 7.60 5.72 -8.53
N GLN A 89 7.62 6.37 -9.70
CA GLN A 89 8.31 7.66 -9.87
C GLN A 89 7.70 8.78 -9.02
N THR A 90 6.42 8.72 -8.67
CA THR A 90 5.79 9.71 -7.78
C THR A 90 6.40 9.71 -6.37
N MET A 91 7.16 8.68 -5.97
CA MET A 91 7.92 8.70 -4.72
C MET A 91 9.03 9.75 -4.70
N LEU A 92 9.61 10.05 -5.87
CA LEU A 92 10.65 11.08 -6.01
C LEU A 92 10.04 12.47 -6.20
N HIS A 93 8.81 12.54 -6.69
CA HIS A 93 8.05 13.78 -6.87
C HIS A 93 6.66 13.67 -6.22
N PRO A 94 6.56 13.72 -4.88
CA PRO A 94 5.29 13.50 -4.18
C PRO A 94 4.17 14.44 -4.60
N SER A 95 4.50 15.65 -5.06
CA SER A 95 3.54 16.63 -5.57
C SER A 95 2.81 16.21 -6.84
N THR A 96 3.25 15.15 -7.53
CA THR A 96 2.55 14.55 -8.68
C THR A 96 1.65 13.38 -8.29
N ASP A 97 1.68 12.95 -7.04
CA ASP A 97 0.86 11.85 -6.54
C ASP A 97 -0.57 12.30 -6.25
N TYR A 98 -1.56 11.45 -6.54
CA TYR A 98 -2.96 11.75 -6.23
C TYR A 98 -3.22 11.92 -4.73
N ASN A 99 -2.38 11.31 -3.86
CA ASN A 99 -2.51 11.49 -2.42
C ASN A 99 -2.01 12.84 -1.92
N TRP A 100 -1.34 13.64 -2.78
CA TRP A 100 -0.88 14.96 -2.41
C TRP A 100 -2.07 15.93 -2.21
N SER A 101 -1.90 16.92 -1.35
CA SER A 101 -2.96 17.89 -1.10
C SER A 101 -3.30 18.68 -2.36
N GLY A 102 -4.59 18.90 -2.58
CA GLY A 102 -5.14 19.59 -3.75
C GLY A 102 -5.08 18.80 -5.07
N ARG A 103 -4.60 17.55 -5.07
CA ARG A 103 -4.54 16.70 -6.29
C ARG A 103 -5.80 15.89 -6.52
N SER A 104 -6.40 15.34 -5.48
CA SER A 104 -7.64 14.58 -5.58
C SER A 104 -8.37 14.60 -4.24
N GLU A 105 -9.69 14.80 -4.28
CA GLU A 105 -10.55 14.89 -3.09
C GLU A 105 -10.61 13.58 -2.30
N ASP A 106 -10.42 12.47 -3.00
CA ASP A 106 -10.29 11.10 -2.48
C ASP A 106 -8.82 10.72 -2.18
N GLY A 107 -7.90 11.67 -2.33
CA GLY A 107 -6.50 11.52 -1.97
C GLY A 107 -6.33 11.41 -0.45
N ARG A 108 -5.36 10.62 0.00
CA ARG A 108 -5.16 10.37 1.45
C ARG A 108 -4.99 11.64 2.27
N LEU A 109 -4.26 12.65 1.79
CA LEU A 109 -4.09 13.88 2.56
C LEU A 109 -5.41 14.63 2.74
N GLU A 110 -6.27 14.68 1.72
CA GLU A 110 -7.59 15.32 1.84
C GLU A 110 -8.52 14.54 2.76
N VAL A 111 -8.54 13.20 2.63
CA VAL A 111 -9.28 12.31 3.54
C VAL A 111 -8.77 12.47 4.98
N TRP A 112 -7.45 12.63 5.17
CA TRP A 112 -6.87 12.80 6.50
C TRP A 112 -7.20 14.16 7.10
N THR A 113 -7.13 15.23 6.31
CA THR A 113 -7.55 16.57 6.72
C THR A 113 -9.01 16.56 7.20
N ARG A 114 -9.91 15.90 6.46
CA ARG A 114 -11.31 15.75 6.87
C ARG A 114 -11.46 14.90 8.14
N GLY A 115 -10.74 13.78 8.24
CA GLY A 115 -10.74 12.93 9.43
C GLY A 115 -10.27 13.66 10.69
N ILE A 116 -9.28 14.56 10.57
CA ILE A 116 -8.86 15.45 11.67
C ILE A 116 -10.00 16.41 12.00
N GLY A 117 -10.67 16.97 10.99
CA GLY A 117 -11.89 17.77 11.17
C GLY A 117 -12.95 17.04 12.01
N TYR A 118 -13.26 15.78 11.70
CA TYR A 118 -14.23 14.97 12.47
C TYR A 118 -13.83 14.82 13.94
N MET A 119 -12.53 14.60 14.18
CA MET A 119 -11.99 14.50 15.53
C MET A 119 -12.07 15.84 16.29
N LEU A 120 -11.89 16.97 15.60
CA LEU A 120 -11.98 18.31 16.20
C LEU A 120 -13.44 18.73 16.46
N ASP A 121 -14.35 18.38 15.55
CA ASP A 121 -15.79 18.68 15.68
C ASP A 121 -16.46 17.80 16.76
N HIS A 122 -15.99 16.56 16.92
CA HIS A 122 -16.52 15.58 17.86
C HIS A 122 -15.43 14.97 18.78
N PRO A 123 -14.75 15.75 19.62
CA PRO A 123 -13.52 15.33 20.31
C PRO A 123 -13.74 14.27 21.40
N VAL A 124 -14.94 14.17 21.97
CA VAL A 124 -15.20 13.25 23.09
C VAL A 124 -15.64 11.88 22.61
N PHE A 125 -16.66 11.81 21.74
CA PHE A 125 -17.27 10.55 21.31
C PHE A 125 -17.08 10.24 19.82
N GLY A 126 -16.46 11.14 19.05
CA GLY A 126 -16.33 10.99 17.61
C GLY A 126 -17.67 11.03 16.87
N VAL A 127 -17.62 10.66 15.59
CA VAL A 127 -18.80 10.58 14.72
C VAL A 127 -19.57 9.26 14.84
N GLY A 128 -19.10 8.33 15.68
CA GLY A 128 -19.64 6.98 15.87
C GLY A 128 -18.72 5.89 15.29
N ALA A 129 -18.65 4.74 15.98
CA ALA A 129 -17.86 3.59 15.56
C ALA A 129 -18.30 3.08 14.17
N GLY A 130 -17.34 2.88 13.26
CA GLY A 130 -17.60 2.49 11.88
C GLY A 130 -18.21 3.59 11.01
N ALA A 131 -18.39 4.81 11.51
CA ALA A 131 -19.06 5.89 10.80
C ALA A 131 -18.14 6.78 9.97
N PHE A 132 -16.82 6.52 9.91
CA PHE A 132 -15.89 7.37 9.18
C PHE A 132 -16.28 7.55 7.71
N THR A 133 -16.58 6.45 7.01
CA THR A 133 -16.95 6.46 5.60
C THR A 133 -18.29 7.17 5.36
N THR A 134 -19.22 7.04 6.30
CA THR A 134 -20.50 7.75 6.29
C THR A 134 -20.31 9.26 6.49
N ALA A 135 -19.46 9.67 7.45
CA ALA A 135 -19.12 11.06 7.68
C ALA A 135 -18.40 11.69 6.47
N ASP A 136 -17.47 10.95 5.86
CA ASP A 136 -16.78 11.35 4.61
C ASP A 136 -17.74 11.50 3.44
N GLY A 137 -18.69 10.57 3.28
CA GLY A 137 -19.70 10.63 2.22
C GLY A 137 -20.74 11.76 2.39
N ALA A 138 -21.20 12.00 3.62
CA ALA A 138 -22.25 13.00 3.93
C ALA A 138 -21.75 14.44 3.79
N LEU A 139 -20.51 14.73 4.23
CA LEU A 139 -19.93 16.06 4.06
C LEU A 139 -19.48 16.29 2.63
N ALA A 140 -19.04 15.25 1.93
CA ALA A 140 -18.74 15.39 0.53
C ALA A 140 -19.96 15.70 -0.33
N THR A 141 -21.16 15.32 0.08
CA THR A 141 -22.39 15.79 -0.56
C THR A 141 -22.62 17.28 -0.31
N GLN A 142 -22.28 17.79 0.89
CA GLN A 142 -22.32 19.24 1.19
C GLN A 142 -21.26 20.04 0.43
N PHE A 143 -20.05 19.49 0.23
CA PHE A 143 -19.03 20.08 -0.64
C PHE A 143 -19.33 19.88 -2.14
N ALA A 144 -20.07 18.83 -2.52
CA ALA A 144 -20.52 18.61 -3.90
C ALA A 144 -21.58 19.62 -4.35
N VAL A 145 -22.35 20.23 -3.42
CA VAL A 145 -23.20 21.40 -3.73
C VAL A 145 -22.36 22.57 -4.27
N ARG A 146 -21.03 22.62 -4.02
CA ARG A 146 -20.11 23.59 -4.62
C ARG A 146 -19.56 23.21 -6.01
N ARG A 147 -19.92 22.06 -6.61
CA ARG A 147 -19.53 21.74 -8.00
C ARG A 147 -20.70 21.30 -8.87
N GLN A 148 -21.03 22.18 -9.81
CA GLN A 148 -21.90 21.99 -10.98
C GLN A 148 -21.39 20.94 -12.01
N HIS A 149 -20.58 19.95 -11.65
CA HIS A 149 -19.86 19.11 -12.64
C HIS A 149 -19.90 17.59 -12.38
N GLY A 150 -21.03 17.05 -11.90
CA GLY A 150 -21.39 15.63 -12.10
C GLY A 150 -20.45 14.55 -11.57
N GLY A 151 -19.44 14.89 -10.76
CA GLY A 151 -18.48 13.95 -10.22
C GLY A 151 -19.08 13.15 -9.06
N ARG A 152 -19.08 11.82 -9.17
CA ARG A 152 -19.48 10.94 -8.06
C ARG A 152 -18.39 10.99 -6.98
N PHE A 153 -18.72 11.53 -5.81
CA PHE A 153 -17.81 11.44 -4.67
C PHE A 153 -17.74 9.98 -4.20
N LYS A 154 -16.52 9.45 -4.05
CA LYS A 154 -16.30 8.12 -3.53
C LYS A 154 -15.86 8.24 -2.08
N SER A 155 -16.72 7.80 -1.16
CA SER A 155 -16.35 7.63 0.24
C SER A 155 -15.09 6.77 0.34
N SER A 156 -14.06 7.32 0.98
CA SER A 156 -12.75 6.70 1.06
C SER A 156 -12.40 6.41 2.51
N ALA A 157 -12.03 5.17 2.78
CA ALA A 157 -11.48 4.81 4.09
C ALA A 157 -10.18 5.60 4.32
N PRO A 158 -9.88 5.99 5.58
CA PRO A 158 -8.70 6.79 5.89
C PRO A 158 -7.40 6.02 5.67
N HIS A 159 -7.45 4.68 5.68
CA HIS A 159 -6.25 3.83 5.62
C HIS A 159 -5.18 4.24 6.67
N ASN A 160 -5.66 4.77 7.79
CA ASN A 160 -4.90 5.19 8.96
C ASN A 160 -5.77 4.89 10.18
N SER A 161 -5.43 3.82 10.89
CA SER A 161 -6.24 3.31 12.00
C SER A 161 -6.31 4.31 13.16
N LEU A 162 -5.22 5.02 13.48
CA LEU A 162 -5.21 6.01 14.55
C LEU A 162 -6.16 7.18 14.23
N LEU A 163 -6.10 7.67 12.99
CA LEU A 163 -7.02 8.70 12.55
C LEU A 163 -8.47 8.20 12.56
N GLN A 164 -8.71 6.98 12.09
CA GLN A 164 -10.04 6.39 12.07
C GLN A 164 -10.62 6.28 13.49
N ILE A 165 -9.83 5.77 14.44
CA ILE A 165 -10.22 5.63 15.84
C ILE A 165 -10.53 7.00 16.43
N GLY A 166 -9.63 7.98 16.29
CA GLY A 166 -9.88 9.30 16.85
C GLY A 166 -11.08 10.02 16.22
N ALA A 167 -11.33 9.82 14.93
CA ALA A 167 -12.50 10.38 14.26
C ALA A 167 -13.80 9.67 14.67
N GLU A 168 -13.80 8.34 14.79
CA GLU A 168 -15.01 7.54 15.05
C GLU A 168 -15.41 7.50 16.52
N ILE A 169 -14.45 7.43 17.45
CA ILE A 169 -14.72 7.30 18.90
C ILE A 169 -14.10 8.42 19.75
N GLY A 170 -13.57 9.46 19.10
CA GLY A 170 -13.04 10.64 19.76
C GLY A 170 -11.59 10.50 20.26
N VAL A 171 -11.05 11.62 20.74
CA VAL A 171 -9.68 11.73 21.27
C VAL A 171 -9.47 10.82 22.48
N LEU A 172 -10.49 10.72 23.36
CA LEU A 172 -10.42 9.81 24.50
C LEU A 172 -10.32 8.35 24.07
N GLY A 173 -11.12 7.95 23.07
CA GLY A 173 -11.04 6.61 22.49
C GLY A 173 -9.67 6.33 21.84
N LEU A 174 -9.07 7.33 21.19
CA LEU A 174 -7.72 7.22 20.62
C LEU A 174 -6.64 7.09 21.70
N ILE A 175 -6.74 7.81 22.82
CA ILE A 175 -5.76 7.73 23.92
C ILE A 175 -5.79 6.37 24.61
N LEU A 176 -6.96 5.72 24.67
CA LEU A 176 -7.14 4.42 25.34
C LEU A 176 -6.78 3.21 24.46
N PHE A 177 -6.60 3.41 23.15
CA PHE A 177 -6.26 2.36 22.18
C PHE A 177 -4.77 2.04 22.17
#